data_AF-A0A966A589-F1
#
_entry.id   AF-A0A966A589-F1
#
_cell.length_a   1.000
_cell.length_b   1.000
_cell.length_c   1.000
_cell.angle_alpha   90.00
_cell.angle_beta   90.00
_cell.angle_gamma   90.00
#
_symmetry.space_group_name_H-M   'P 1'
#
loop_
_entity.id
_entity.type
_entity.pdbx_description
1 polymer ?
#
loop_
_entity_poly.entity_id
_entity_poly.type
_entity_poly.pdbx_seq_one_letter_code
_entity_poly.pdbx_strand_id
1 'polypeptide(L)' 'EGCEAAIDALRRDKMLSSDYTPTQATDILWTMLSIRIWEQLTIECGWRQEAYIKHLNTLARRVFVVKETSK' A
#
# COMPACT_ATOMS: atom_id res chain seq x y z
N GLU A 1 -2.17 -13.77 4.91
CA GLU A 1 -0.78 -13.66 5.40
C GLU A 1 0.10 -12.70 4.58
N GLY A 2 -0.08 -12.55 3.26
CA GLY A 2 0.81 -11.69 2.44
C GLY A 2 0.91 -10.21 2.87
N CYS A 3 -0.23 -9.54 3.11
CA CYS A 3 -0.23 -8.12 3.52
C CYS A 3 0.42 -7.92 4.89
N GLU A 4 0.03 -8.75 5.86
CA GLU A 4 0.57 -8.73 7.22
C GLU A 4 2.08 -8.96 7.22
N ALA A 5 2.55 -9.97 6.47
CA ALA A 5 3.98 -10.26 6.36
C ALA A 5 4.79 -9.08 5.77
N ALA A 6 4.21 -8.37 4.79
CA ALA A 6 4.84 -7.19 4.20
C ALA A 6 4.93 -6.02 5.19
N ILE A 7 3.86 -5.72 5.92
CA ILE A 7 3.85 -4.68 6.96
C ILE A 7 4.79 -5.06 8.11
N ASP A 8 4.82 -6.32 8.49
CA ASP A 8 5.72 -6.82 9.51
C ASP A 8 7.19 -6.71 9.11
N ALA A 9 7.53 -6.91 7.85
CA ALA A 9 8.87 -6.66 7.35
C ALA A 9 9.26 -5.19 7.53
N LEU A 10 8.40 -4.25 7.11
CA LEU A 10 8.64 -2.82 7.32
C LEU A 10 8.79 -2.46 8.80
N ARG A 11 7.98 -3.05 9.68
CA ARG A 11 8.07 -2.84 11.13
C ARG A 11 9.41 -3.33 11.68
N ARG A 12 9.81 -4.56 11.33
CA ARG A 12 11.10 -5.14 11.76
C ARG A 12 12.28 -4.29 11.33
N ASP A 13 12.21 -3.74 10.11
CA ASP A 13 13.25 -2.89 9.54
C ASP A 13 13.18 -1.43 10.03
N LYS A 14 12.23 -1.10 10.92
CA LYS A 14 11.94 0.27 11.41
C LYS A 14 11.62 1.26 10.29
N MET A 15 11.11 0.75 9.17
CA MET A 15 10.72 1.50 7.98
C MET A 15 9.22 1.72 7.87
N LEU A 16 8.42 1.11 8.75
CA LEU A 16 6.98 1.38 8.81
C LEU A 16 6.73 2.81 9.29
N SER A 17 5.90 3.55 8.55
CA SER A 17 5.43 4.88 8.95
C SER A 17 4.78 4.86 10.33
N SER A 18 5.06 5.86 11.17
CA SER A 18 4.46 6.03 12.49
C SER A 18 2.99 6.46 12.44
N ASP A 19 2.46 6.79 11.26
CA ASP A 19 1.09 7.27 11.09
C ASP A 19 0.04 6.17 11.36
N TYR A 20 0.43 4.90 11.34
CA TYR A 20 -0.46 3.75 11.49
C TYR A 20 0.14 2.69 12.41
N THR A 21 -0.72 1.96 13.13
CA THR A 21 -0.31 0.70 13.75
C THR A 21 -0.10 -0.39 12.67
N PRO A 22 0.66 -1.45 12.95
CA PRO A 22 0.84 -2.56 12.00
C PRO A 22 -0.48 -3.19 11.55
N THR A 23 -1.44 -3.33 12.47
CA THR A 23 -2.78 -3.83 12.14
C THR A 23 -3.51 -2.88 11.19
N GLN A 24 -3.55 -1.57 11.51
CA GLN A 24 -4.17 -0.58 10.62
C GLN A 24 -3.51 -0.55 9.24
N ALA A 25 -2.19 -0.60 9.18
CA ALA A 25 -1.46 -0.64 7.91
C ALA A 25 -1.78 -1.90 7.10
N THR A 26 -1.96 -3.04 7.77
CA THR A 26 -2.37 -4.30 7.14
C THR A 26 -3.78 -4.20 6.55
N ASP A 27 -4.73 -3.65 7.29
CA ASP A 27 -6.11 -3.47 6.83
C ASP A 27 -6.19 -2.52 5.61
N ILE A 28 -5.41 -1.43 5.65
CA ILE A 28 -5.33 -0.48 4.54
C ILE A 28 -4.70 -1.16 3.31
N LEU A 29 -3.59 -1.87 3.48
CA LEU A 29 -2.93 -2.58 2.37
C LEU A 29 -3.84 -3.63 1.75
N TRP A 30 -4.58 -4.37 2.57
CA TRP A 30 -5.59 -5.32 2.10
C TRP A 30 -6.66 -4.64 1.25
N THR A 31 -7.18 -3.50 1.73
CA THR A 31 -8.18 -2.72 1.00
C THR A 31 -7.64 -2.25 -0.35
N MET A 32 -6.41 -1.75 -0.38
CA MET A 32 -5.73 -1.29 -1.59
C MET A 32 -5.57 -2.42 -2.64
N LEU A 33 -5.32 -3.65 -2.19
CA LEU A 33 -5.11 -4.83 -3.04
C LEU A 33 -6.41 -5.57 -3.41
N SER A 34 -7.56 -5.08 -2.95
CA SER A 34 -8.85 -5.72 -3.23
C SER A 34 -9.18 -5.73 -4.71
N ILE A 35 -9.63 -6.89 -5.21
CA ILE A 35 -10.05 -7.04 -6.61
C ILE A 35 -11.16 -6.06 -6.98
N ARG A 36 -12.03 -5.71 -6.03
CA ARG A 36 -13.11 -4.72 -6.23
C ARG A 36 -12.56 -3.33 -6.55
N ILE A 37 -11.47 -2.92 -5.89
CA ILE A 37 -10.84 -1.63 -6.15
C ILE A 37 -10.14 -1.66 -7.52
N TRP A 38 -9.52 -2.80 -7.86
CA TRP A 38 -8.95 -2.99 -9.19
C TRP A 38 -10.04 -2.89 -10.28
N GLU A 39 -11.13 -3.65 -10.18
CA GLU A 39 -12.25 -3.63 -11.13
C GLU A 39 -12.84 -2.22 -11.29
N GLN A 40 -13.11 -1.53 -10.18
CA GLN A 40 -13.62 -0.15 -10.22
C GLN A 40 -12.67 0.78 -10.99
N LEU A 41 -11.35 0.66 -10.79
CA LEU A 41 -10.41 1.57 -11.42
C LEU A 41 -10.15 1.19 -12.88
N THR A 42 -10.01 -0.09 -13.21
CA THR A 42 -9.63 -0.52 -14.56
C THR A 42 -10.81 -0.74 -15.49
N ILE A 43 -11.93 -1.26 -14.99
CA ILE A 43 -13.13 -1.54 -15.79
C ILE A 43 -14.02 -0.29 -15.81
N GLU A 44 -14.50 0.15 -14.64
CA GLU A 44 -15.50 1.23 -14.56
C GLU A 44 -14.89 2.60 -14.86
N CYS A 45 -13.72 2.90 -14.29
CA CYS A 45 -13.02 4.17 -14.54
C CYS A 45 -12.06 4.13 -15.75
N GLY A 46 -11.93 2.99 -16.42
CA GLY A 46 -11.16 2.85 -17.66
C GLY A 46 -9.64 3.02 -17.53
N TRP A 47 -9.08 2.84 -16.33
CA TRP A 47 -7.63 2.90 -16.18
C TRP A 47 -6.96 1.71 -16.87
N ARG A 48 -5.83 1.98 -17.54
CA ARG A 48 -4.95 0.91 -17.96
C ARG A 48 -4.42 0.15 -16.74
N GLN A 49 -4.34 -1.17 -16.81
CA GLN A 49 -3.86 -2.01 -15.70
C GLN A 49 -2.46 -1.59 -15.23
N GLU A 50 -1.57 -1.21 -16.14
CA GLU A 50 -0.22 -0.76 -15.80
C GLU A 50 -0.24 0.53 -14.99
N ALA A 51 -1.20 1.43 -15.27
CA ALA A 51 -1.39 2.64 -14.50
C ALA A 51 -1.84 2.32 -13.07
N TYR A 52 -2.81 1.41 -12.90
CA TYR A 52 -3.23 0.94 -11.57
C TYR A 52 -2.04 0.39 -10.77
N ILE A 53 -1.26 -0.52 -11.35
CA ILE A 53 -0.09 -1.13 -10.67
C ILE A 53 0.93 -0.05 -10.27
N LYS A 54 1.23 0.90 -11.17
CA LYS A 54 2.16 2.00 -10.90
C LYS A 54 1.67 2.88 -9.74
N HIS A 55 0.41 3.26 -9.76
CA HIS A 55 -0.18 4.12 -8.72
C HIS A 55 -0.28 3.40 -7.38
N LEU A 56 -0.69 2.13 -7.37
CA LEU A 56 -0.77 1.31 -6.17
C LEU A 56 0.59 1.17 -5.48
N ASN A 57 1.65 0.86 -6.24
CA ASN A 57 3.00 0.79 -5.69
C ASN A 57 3.45 2.14 -5.10
N THR A 58 3.13 3.24 -5.79
CA THR A 58 3.47 4.59 -5.32
C THR A 58 2.72 4.94 -4.04
N LEU A 59 1.42 4.61 -3.96
CA LEU A 59 0.59 4.83 -2.79
C LEU A 59 1.06 3.99 -1.61
N ALA A 60 1.29 2.70 -1.79
CA ALA A 60 1.77 1.82 -0.73
C ALA A 60 3.10 2.31 -0.14
N ARG A 61 4.06 2.73 -0.99
CA ARG A 61 5.32 3.32 -0.52
C ARG A 61 5.08 4.60 0.28
N ARG A 62 4.25 5.52 -0.21
CA ARG A 62 4.00 6.80 0.46
C ARG A 62 3.24 6.66 1.78
N VAL A 63 2.35 5.69 1.89
CA VAL A 63 1.50 5.48 3.07
C VAL A 63 2.26 4.68 4.13
N PHE A 64 3.00 3.64 3.74
CA PHE A 64 3.57 2.69 4.69
C PHE A 64 5.05 2.88 4.97
N VAL A 65 5.81 3.55 4.12
CA VAL A 65 7.27 3.73 4.33
C VAL A 65 7.53 5.08 4.97
N VAL A 66 8.44 5.13 5.94
CA VAL A 66 8.93 6.38 6.54
C VAL A 66 9.37 7.37 5.46
N LYS A 67 9.03 8.64 5.62
CA LYS A 67 9.50 9.68 4.72
C LYS A 67 11.00 9.87 4.96
N GLU A 68 11.81 9.81 3.90
CA GLU A 68 13.19 10.29 3.97
C GLU A 68 13.15 11.76 4.43
N THR A 69 13.66 12.01 5.62
CA THR A 69 13.94 13.36 6.07
C THR A 69 15.22 13.76 5.36
N SER A 70 15.11 14.47 4.23
CA SER A 70 16.26 15.20 3.70
C SER A 70 16.78 16.10 4.81
N LYS A 71 17.99 15.79 5.27
CA LYS A 71 18.73 16.55 6.26
C LYS A 71 19.39 17.77 5.61
#